data_AF-A0A9E4IAE0-F1
#
_entry.id   AF-A0A9E4IAE0-F1
#
_cell.length_a   1.000
_cell.length_b   1.000
_cell.length_c   1.000
_cell.angle_alpha   90.00
_cell.angle_beta   90.00
_cell.angle_gamma   90.00
#
_symmetry.space_group_name_H-M   'P 1'
#
loop_
_entity.id
_entity.type
_entity.pdbx_description
1 polymer ?
#
loop_
_entity_poly.entity_id
_entity_poly.type
_entity_poly.pdbx_seq_one_letter_code
_entity_poly.pdbx_strand_id
1 'polypeptide(L)' 'MLIHMDGHGSPTTKQSTWDILTALPDADGFYWGWKNFYDEDSPTAEPDRVLNLTPKPLFVSFQ' A
#
# COMPACT_ATOMS: atom_id res chain seq x y z
N MET A 1 6.13 -9.92 -10.79
CA MET A 1 6.56 -9.85 -9.37
C MET A 1 5.54 -9.04 -8.60
N LEU A 2 5.30 -9.35 -7.31
CA LEU A 2 4.42 -8.57 -6.45
C LEU A 2 5.27 -7.79 -5.44
N ILE A 3 5.03 -6.48 -5.35
CA ILE A 3 5.63 -5.61 -4.34
C ILE A 3 4.57 -5.34 -3.28
N HIS A 4 4.95 -5.53 -2.02
CA HIS A 4 4.11 -5.25 -0.87
C HIS A 4 4.51 -3.93 -0.24
N MET A 5 3.54 -3.03 -0.07
CA MET A 5 3.70 -1.89 0.82
C MET A 5 3.62 -2.36 2.26
N ASP A 6 4.78 -2.79 2.74
CA ASP A 6 5.09 -3.08 4.13
C ASP A 6 5.87 -1.88 4.68
N GLY A 7 5.32 -1.18 5.66
CA GLY A 7 5.87 0.08 6.10
C GLY A 7 5.46 0.43 7.52
N HIS A 8 6.45 0.83 8.30
CA HIS A 8 6.29 1.34 9.65
C HIS A 8 6.17 2.87 9.60
N GLY A 9 5.11 3.44 10.18
CA GLY A 9 4.88 4.88 10.19
C GLY A 9 3.40 5.25 10.09
N SER A 10 3.11 6.56 10.09
CA SER A 10 1.71 7.01 9.98
C SER A 10 1.08 6.56 8.66
N PRO A 11 -0.26 6.36 8.60
CA PRO A 11 -0.95 6.00 7.36
C PRO A 11 -0.66 6.95 6.19
N THR A 12 -0.47 8.24 6.49
CA THR A 12 -0.11 9.27 5.52
C THR A 12 1.27 9.04 4.90
N THR A 13 2.24 8.59 5.70
CA THR A 13 3.59 8.26 5.23
C THR A 13 3.54 7.08 4.27
N LYS A 14 2.79 6.03 4.64
CA LYS A 14 2.58 4.83 3.81
C LYS A 14 1.97 5.18 2.45
N GLN A 15 0.95 6.03 2.45
CA GLN A 15 0.31 6.52 1.22
C GLN A 15 1.28 7.35 0.37
N SER A 16 2.08 8.23 0.99
CA SER A 16 3.05 9.04 0.24
C SER A 16 4.11 8.17 -0.44
N THR A 17 4.60 7.12 0.23
CA THR A 17 5.53 6.17 -0.36
C THR A 17 4.87 5.37 -1.49
N TRP A 18 3.62 4.96 -1.32
CA TRP A 18 2.83 4.31 -2.38
C TRP A 18 2.78 5.18 -3.64
N ASP A 19 2.42 6.46 -3.50
CA ASP A 19 2.26 7.38 -4.64
C ASP A 19 3.58 7.58 -5.39
N ILE A 20 4.71 7.64 -4.67
CA ILE A 20 6.05 7.79 -5.26
C ILE A 20 6.45 6.52 -6.02
N LEU A 21 6.33 5.35 -5.40
CA LEU A 21 6.81 4.09 -5.98
C LEU A 21 5.98 3.68 -7.20
N THR A 22 4.68 3.90 -7.15
CA THR A 22 3.77 3.54 -8.24
C THR A 22 3.81 4.51 -9.42
N ALA A 23 4.41 5.69 -9.24
CA ALA A 23 4.64 6.66 -10.31
C ALA A 23 5.99 6.48 -11.04
N LEU A 24 6.83 5.52 -10.62
CA LEU A 24 8.10 5.26 -11.29
C LEU A 24 7.90 4.71 -12.72
N PRO A 25 8.79 5.01 -13.68
CA PRO A 25 8.60 4.62 -15.09
C PRO A 25 8.45 3.12 -15.35
N ASP A 26 8.96 2.28 -14.46
CA ASP A 26 8.92 0.81 -14.54
C ASP A 26 7.86 0.18 -13.62
N ALA A 27 7.05 1.00 -12.94
CA ALA A 27 6.05 0.55 -11.97
C ALA A 27 5.01 -0.40 -12.57
N ASP A 28 4.69 -0.25 -13.86
CA ASP A 28 3.76 -1.11 -14.60
C ASP A 28 4.27 -2.56 -14.76
N GLY A 29 5.56 -2.81 -14.52
CA GLY A 29 6.14 -4.15 -14.48
C GLY A 29 5.83 -4.95 -13.21
N PHE A 30 5.21 -4.32 -12.22
CA PHE A 30 4.93 -4.91 -10.92
C PHE A 30 3.43 -4.96 -10.61
N TYR A 31 3.06 -5.99 -9.85
CA TYR A 31 1.80 -5.98 -9.13
C TYR A 31 2.02 -5.39 -7.75
N TRP A 32 0.98 -4.78 -7.19
CA TRP A 32 1.05 -4.09 -5.92
C TRP A 32 0.10 -4.72 -4.90
N GLY A 33 0.54 -4.81 -3.66
CA GLY A 33 -0.29 -5.21 -2.51
C GLY A 33 -0.05 -4.30 -1.32
N TRP A 34 -0.97 -4.33 -0.37
CA TRP A 34 -0.92 -3.49 0.82
C TRP A 34 -0.99 -4.35 2.07
N LYS A 35 -0.20 -3.99 3.08
CA LYS A 35 -0.19 -4.69 4.37
C LYS A 35 -0.53 -3.74 5.50
N ASN A 36 -1.63 -4.07 6.17
CA ASN A 36 -2.08 -3.41 7.38
C ASN A 36 -1.52 -4.13 8.61
N PHE A 37 -1.14 -3.38 9.63
CA PHE A 37 -0.70 -3.87 10.93
C PHE A 37 -1.66 -3.38 12.01
N TYR A 38 -2.29 -4.29 12.75
CA TYR A 38 -3.34 -3.89 13.71
C TYR A 38 -2.83 -3.07 14.90
N ASP A 39 -1.58 -3.29 15.30
CA ASP A 39 -0.92 -2.65 16.44
C ASP A 39 -0.04 -1.46 16.04
N GLU A 40 0.55 -1.50 14.85
CA GLU A 40 1.45 -0.44 14.36
C GLU A 40 0.75 0.65 13.53
N ASP A 41 -0.24 0.30 12.70
CA ASP A 41 -0.97 1.30 11.91
C ASP A 41 -2.08 1.92 12.76
N SER A 42 -1.92 3.21 13.11
CA SER A 42 -2.92 3.96 13.87
C SER A 42 -3.29 5.29 13.18
N PRO A 43 -4.52 5.41 12.63
CA PRO A 43 -5.51 4.34 12.46
C PRO A 43 -5.10 3.32 11.38
N THR A 44 -5.53 2.07 11.53
CA THR A 44 -5.39 1.06 10.47
C THR A 44 -6.16 1.52 9.22
N ALA A 45 -5.57 1.36 8.03
CA ALA A 45 -6.23 1.78 6.80
C ALA A 45 -7.43 0.89 6.47
N GLU A 46 -8.55 1.50 6.10
CA GLU A 46 -9.73 0.78 5.65
C GLU A 46 -9.46 0.05 4.32
N PRO A 47 -9.67 -1.27 4.22
CA PRO A 47 -9.29 -2.05 3.03
C PRO A 47 -9.99 -1.61 1.75
N ASP A 48 -11.25 -1.18 1.83
CA ASP A 48 -12.02 -0.64 0.71
C ASP A 48 -11.40 0.66 0.18
N ARG A 49 -10.86 1.51 1.06
CA ARG A 49 -10.11 2.71 0.63
C ARG A 49 -8.84 2.33 -0.10
N VAL A 50 -8.09 1.35 0.42
CA VAL A 50 -6.84 0.87 -0.20
C VAL A 50 -7.11 0.22 -1.55
N LEU A 51 -8.12 -0.64 -1.67
CA LEU A 51 -8.47 -1.32 -2.92
C LEU A 51 -8.98 -0.38 -4.02
N ASN A 52 -9.24 0.89 -3.71
CA ASN A 52 -9.61 1.95 -4.65
C ASN A 52 -8.42 2.84 -5.06
N LEU A 53 -7.20 2.56 -4.59
CA LEU A 53 -6.00 3.27 -5.05
C LEU A 53 -5.71 3.01 -6.53
N THR A 54 -4.93 3.92 -7.13
CA THR A 54 -4.39 3.77 -8.49
C THR A 54 -2.87 3.75 -8.40
N PRO A 55 -2.19 2.75 -8.99
CA PRO A 55 -2.74 1.53 -9.60
C PRO A 55 -3.53 0.68 -8.59
N LYS A 56 -4.46 -0.16 -9.05
CA LYS A 56 -5.29 -0.96 -8.14
C LYS A 56 -4.45 -2.02 -7.42
N PRO A 57 -4.39 -2.04 -6.08
CA PRO A 57 -3.76 -3.15 -5.36
C PRO A 57 -4.49 -4.47 -5.63
N LEU A 58 -3.74 -5.56 -5.76
CA LEU A 58 -4.33 -6.89 -5.95
C LEU A 58 -5.03 -7.40 -4.69
N PHE A 59 -4.48 -7.10 -3.51
CA PHE A 59 -5.08 -7.44 -2.23
C PHE A 59 -4.56 -6.54 -1.10
N VAL A 60 -5.29 -6.61 0.01
CA VAL A 60 -4.89 -6.06 1.31
C VAL A 60 -4.74 -7.24 2.27
N SER A 61 -3.60 -7.33 2.93
CA SER A 61 -3.34 -8.31 3.98
C SER A 61 -3.26 -7.62 5.34
N PHE A 62 -3.42 -8.42 6.38
CA PHE A 62 -3.36 -7.96 7.76
C PHE A 62 -2.35 -8.81 8.53
N GLN A 63 -1.63 -8.17 9.43
CA GLN A 63 -0.75 -8.80 10.40
C GLN A 63 -1.05 -8.25 11.80
#